data_AF-A0A8S2Y2R1-F1
#
_entry.id   AF-A0A8S2Y2R1-F1
#
_cell.length_a   1.000
_cell.length_b   1.000
_cell.length_c   1.000
_cell.angle_alpha   90.00
_cell.angle_beta   90.00
_cell.angle_gamma   90.00
#
_symmetry.space_group_name_H-M   'P 1'
#
loop_
_entity.id
_entity.type
_entity.pdbx_description
1 polymer ?
#
loop_
_entity_poly.entity_id
_entity_poly.type
_entity_poly.pdbx_seq_one_letter_code
_entity_poly.pdbx_strand_id
1 'polypeptide(L)'
;MASQTTFNTSTNIMNGNDPKNVSVANYSVEEIERIINDFYSPTSQLTVPQRQQLNSILECLQYSPLAWDFSWTLLNTNKSPSVQFFGAVALCNKISKHLSELDDNEIQLLFQQLIQRLVFYMSINSKQISIKLVVALGHLILNMMPDKWKNGITAIITLFSQSQNEFLKEHPEKGHLIVLNILTILPEE
;
A
#
# COMPACT_ATOMS: atom_id res chain seq x y z
N MET A 1 21.31 34.17 21.53
CA MET A 1 19.89 34.59 21.60
C MET A 1 19.07 33.50 20.94
N ALA A 2 18.46 32.64 21.77
CA ALA A 2 17.70 31.49 21.32
C ALA A 2 16.24 31.89 21.13
N SER A 3 15.73 31.73 19.91
CA SER A 3 14.32 31.92 19.60
C SER A 3 13.55 30.68 20.02
N GLN A 4 12.73 30.84 21.06
CA GLN A 4 11.72 29.88 21.46
C GLN A 4 10.60 29.90 20.41
N THR A 5 10.45 28.81 19.67
CA THR A 5 9.24 28.58 18.87
C THR A 5 8.26 27.80 19.73
N THR A 6 7.17 28.47 20.04
CA THR A 6 6.02 28.02 20.81
C THR A 6 5.40 26.75 20.20
N PHE A 7 5.39 25.67 21.00
CA PHE A 7 4.52 24.52 20.79
C PHE A 7 3.09 24.92 21.14
N ASN A 8 2.28 25.21 20.12
CA ASN A 8 0.83 25.31 20.26
C ASN A 8 0.18 24.49 19.15
N THR A 9 -0.15 23.24 19.47
CA THR A 9 -1.23 22.53 18.78
C THR A 9 -2.03 21.81 19.84
N SER A 10 -3.04 22.51 20.33
CA SER A 10 -4.14 21.96 21.09
C SER A 10 -4.96 21.04 20.18
N THR A 11 -4.64 19.76 20.19
CA THR A 11 -5.66 18.72 20.08
C THR A 11 -5.48 17.79 21.27
N ASN A 12 -6.58 17.68 21.99
CA ASN A 12 -6.75 17.01 23.25
C ASN A 12 -6.48 15.50 23.10
N ILE A 13 -5.23 15.07 23.31
CA ILE A 13 -4.85 13.64 23.35
C ILE A 13 -4.14 13.36 24.67
N MET A 14 -4.79 13.74 25.76
CA MET A 14 -4.41 13.37 27.13
C MET A 14 -5.67 12.82 27.82
N ASN A 15 -6.14 11.66 27.37
CA ASN A 15 -6.98 10.81 28.19
C ASN A 15 -6.67 9.36 27.85
N GLY A 16 -6.37 8.58 28.90
CA GLY A 16 -6.05 7.16 28.83
C GLY A 16 -7.22 6.33 28.32
N ASN A 17 -7.44 6.36 27.02
CA ASN A 17 -8.33 5.47 26.31
C ASN A 17 -7.54 4.28 25.77
N ASP A 18 -8.11 3.10 25.96
CA ASP A 18 -7.63 1.84 25.41
C ASP A 18 -7.10 1.98 23.97
N PRO A 19 -5.99 1.31 23.62
CA PRO A 19 -5.43 1.32 22.26
C PRO A 19 -6.38 0.75 21.19
N LYS A 20 -7.58 0.28 21.58
CA LYS A 20 -8.61 -0.27 20.70
C LYS A 20 -9.70 0.72 20.30
N ASN A 21 -9.67 1.96 20.78
CA ASN A 21 -10.67 2.99 20.42
C ASN A 21 -10.01 4.23 19.77
N VAL A 22 -9.16 3.98 18.78
CA VAL A 22 -8.67 5.05 17.90
C VAL A 22 -9.76 5.30 16.85
N SER A 23 -10.44 6.44 16.92
CA SER A 23 -11.36 6.85 15.86
C SER A 23 -10.56 7.25 14.63
N VAL A 24 -10.50 6.36 13.64
CA VAL A 24 -9.73 6.55 12.40
C VAL A 24 -10.45 7.46 11.39
N ALA A 25 -11.70 7.80 11.63
CA ALA A 25 -12.61 8.41 10.65
C ALA A 25 -12.21 9.83 10.20
N ASN A 26 -11.24 10.48 10.85
CA ASN A 26 -10.94 11.90 10.63
C ASN A 26 -9.49 12.20 10.24
N TYR A 27 -8.66 11.19 9.92
CA TYR A 27 -7.26 11.46 9.58
C TYR A 27 -7.12 11.95 8.13
N SER A 28 -6.51 13.11 7.94
CA SER A 28 -6.11 13.60 6.61
C SER A 28 -4.88 12.85 6.09
N VAL A 29 -4.64 12.87 4.78
CA VAL A 29 -3.45 12.24 4.18
C VAL A 29 -2.15 12.84 4.73
N GLU A 30 -2.14 14.15 4.98
CA GLU A 30 -1.01 14.87 5.57
C GLU A 30 -0.73 14.44 7.01
N GLU A 31 -1.79 14.18 7.79
CA GLU A 31 -1.65 13.69 9.15
C GLU A 31 -1.13 12.25 9.18
N ILE A 32 -1.62 11.40 8.27
CA ILE A 32 -1.13 10.02 8.09
C ILE A 32 0.36 10.05 7.74
N GLU A 33 0.75 10.90 6.78
CA GLU A 33 2.16 11.06 6.38
C GLU A 33 3.02 11.53 7.56
N ARG A 34 2.55 12.48 8.37
CA ARG A 34 3.26 12.91 9.57
C ARG A 34 3.45 11.77 10.55
N ILE A 35 2.40 10.99 10.84
CA ILE A 35 2.46 9.84 11.75
C ILE A 35 3.48 8.80 11.27
N ILE A 36 3.47 8.49 9.96
CA ILE A 36 4.42 7.55 9.36
C ILE A 36 5.86 8.06 9.53
N ASN A 37 6.10 9.33 9.20
CA ASN A 37 7.43 9.93 9.30
C ASN A 37 7.91 9.96 10.77
N ASP A 38 7.05 10.31 11.71
CA ASP A 38 7.38 10.32 13.15
C ASP A 38 7.69 8.91 13.66
N PHE A 39 6.95 7.89 13.18
CA PHE A 39 7.14 6.50 13.58
C PHE A 39 8.46 5.91 13.05
N TYR A 40 8.78 6.13 11.77
CA TYR A 40 9.96 5.56 11.11
C TYR A 40 11.21 6.45 11.21
N SER A 41 11.11 7.69 11.68
CA SER A 41 12.29 8.57 11.78
C SER A 41 13.27 8.06 12.85
N PRO A 42 14.56 7.88 12.50
CA PRO A 42 15.58 7.45 13.45
C PRO A 42 15.91 8.53 14.49
N THR A 43 15.58 9.80 14.22
CA THR A 43 15.81 10.94 15.12
C THR A 43 14.60 11.26 16.00
N SER A 44 13.52 10.49 15.86
CA SER A 44 12.29 10.67 16.61
C SER A 44 12.50 10.39 18.10
N GLN A 45 12.19 11.36 18.96
CA GLN A 45 12.31 11.24 20.42
C GLN A 45 11.07 10.61 21.07
N LEU A 46 10.41 9.70 20.36
CA LEU A 46 9.21 9.03 20.87
C LEU A 46 9.57 8.08 22.02
N THR A 47 8.83 8.20 23.11
CA THR A 47 8.85 7.21 24.19
C THR A 47 8.26 5.88 23.71
N VAL A 48 8.58 4.79 24.40
CA VAL A 48 8.02 3.45 24.08
C VAL A 48 6.48 3.46 24.02
N PRO A 49 5.75 4.06 24.99
CA PRO A 49 4.29 4.13 24.92
C PRO A 49 3.77 4.92 23.71
N GLN A 50 4.42 6.04 23.36
CA GLN A 50 4.03 6.83 22.19
C GLN A 50 4.24 6.06 20.88
N ARG A 51 5.36 5.33 20.76
CA ARG A 51 5.62 4.49 19.58
C ARG A 51 4.60 3.36 19.46
N GLN A 52 4.20 2.74 20.57
CA GLN A 52 3.12 1.74 20.57
C GLN A 52 1.79 2.35 20.13
N GLN A 53 1.45 3.55 20.62
CA GLN A 53 0.24 4.25 20.21
C GLN A 53 0.24 4.57 18.70
N LEU A 54 1.35 5.08 18.16
CA LEU A 54 1.46 5.32 16.71
C LEU A 54 1.33 4.02 15.91
N ASN A 55 1.92 2.93 16.38
CA ASN A 55 1.77 1.62 15.73
C ASN A 55 0.30 1.19 15.69
N SER A 56 -0.44 1.30 16.79
CA SER A 56 -1.88 0.99 16.82
C SER A 56 -2.69 1.88 15.88
N ILE A 57 -2.38 3.17 15.80
CA ILE A 57 -3.03 4.08 14.84
C ILE A 57 -2.75 3.63 13.40
N LEU A 58 -1.49 3.34 13.07
CA LEU A 58 -1.08 2.88 11.73
C LEU A 58 -1.69 1.53 11.36
N GLU A 59 -1.83 0.62 12.32
CA GLU A 59 -2.54 -0.65 12.14
C GLU A 59 -4.02 -0.39 11.82
N CYS A 60 -4.72 0.42 12.61
CA CYS A 60 -6.12 0.75 12.37
C CYS A 60 -6.34 1.45 11.02
N LEU A 61 -5.43 2.34 10.60
CA LEU A 61 -5.47 3.03 9.31
C LEU A 61 -5.47 2.05 8.13
N GLN A 62 -4.64 1.01 8.17
CA GLN A 62 -4.53 0.02 7.09
C GLN A 62 -5.82 -0.76 6.81
N TYR A 63 -6.68 -0.90 7.82
CA TYR A 63 -7.97 -1.61 7.70
C TYR A 63 -9.17 -0.67 7.51
N SER A 64 -8.94 0.65 7.61
CA SER A 64 -10.01 1.63 7.46
C SER A 64 -10.54 1.71 6.02
N PRO A 65 -11.78 2.19 5.80
CA PRO A 65 -12.27 2.46 4.45
C PRO A 65 -11.42 3.50 3.70
N LEU A 66 -10.87 4.48 4.43
CA LEU A 66 -10.00 5.54 3.87
C LEU A 66 -8.75 4.98 3.18
N ALA A 67 -8.33 3.76 3.52
CA ALA A 67 -7.15 3.12 2.96
C ALA A 67 -7.25 2.89 1.46
N TRP A 68 -8.46 2.75 0.89
CA TRP A 68 -8.62 2.67 -0.57
C TRP A 68 -8.13 3.94 -1.27
N ASP A 69 -8.35 5.11 -0.67
CA ASP A 69 -8.01 6.40 -1.27
C ASP A 69 -6.60 6.86 -0.90
N PHE A 70 -6.27 6.86 0.40
CA PHE A 70 -5.00 7.41 0.83
C PHE A 70 -3.82 6.55 0.33
N SER A 71 -3.99 5.22 0.17
CA SER A 71 -2.88 4.36 -0.23
C SER A 71 -2.29 4.76 -1.58
N TRP A 72 -3.13 5.15 -2.54
CA TRP A 72 -2.69 5.65 -3.83
C TRP A 72 -1.99 7.01 -3.73
N THR A 73 -2.48 7.86 -2.84
CA THR A 73 -1.88 9.18 -2.60
C THR A 73 -0.50 9.05 -1.95
N LEU A 74 -0.32 8.08 -1.06
CA LEU A 74 0.97 7.79 -0.42
C LEU A 74 1.99 7.17 -1.39
N LEU A 75 1.54 6.48 -2.44
CA LEU A 75 2.38 5.94 -3.52
C LEU A 75 2.87 7.00 -4.53
N ASN A 76 2.63 8.29 -4.28
CA ASN A 76 3.17 9.33 -5.15
C ASN A 76 4.68 9.49 -4.96
N THR A 77 5.37 9.79 -6.06
CA THR A 77 6.85 9.89 -6.12
C THR A 77 7.42 11.03 -5.30
N ASN A 78 6.60 12.03 -4.96
CA ASN A 78 6.97 13.14 -4.09
C ASN A 78 6.98 12.78 -2.59
N LYS A 79 6.53 11.58 -2.22
CA LYS A 79 6.50 11.08 -0.83
C LYS A 79 7.80 10.36 -0.46
N SER A 80 8.10 10.26 0.84
CA SER A 80 9.27 9.52 1.32
C SER A 80 9.15 8.00 1.07
N PRO A 81 10.27 7.25 0.96
CA PRO A 81 10.21 5.81 0.75
C PRO A 81 9.40 5.05 1.80
N SER A 82 9.49 5.46 3.08
CA SER A 82 8.71 4.86 4.17
C SER A 82 7.20 5.08 3.99
N VAL A 83 6.82 6.28 3.54
CA VAL A 83 5.42 6.63 3.25
C VAL A 83 4.88 5.85 2.07
N GLN A 84 5.64 5.76 0.98
CA GLN A 84 5.25 4.97 -0.18
C GLN A 84 5.13 3.48 0.15
N PHE A 85 6.06 2.94 0.95
CA PHE A 85 6.00 1.55 1.39
C PHE A 85 4.76 1.28 2.26
N PHE A 86 4.42 2.18 3.19
CA PHE A 86 3.19 2.07 3.96
C PHE A 86 1.95 2.09 3.06
N GLY A 87 1.90 2.97 2.07
CA GLY A 87 0.84 3.00 1.06
C GLY A 87 0.68 1.65 0.33
N ALA A 88 1.79 1.05 -0.10
CA ALA A 88 1.78 -0.27 -0.74
C ALA A 88 1.25 -1.38 0.18
N VAL A 89 1.66 -1.36 1.46
CA VAL A 89 1.21 -2.34 2.46
C VAL A 89 -0.29 -2.17 2.76
N ALA A 90 -0.76 -0.94 2.96
CA ALA A 90 -2.17 -0.66 3.18
C ALA A 90 -3.04 -1.14 2.02
N LEU A 91 -2.63 -0.84 0.78
CA LEU A 91 -3.32 -1.29 -0.43
C LEU A 91 -3.36 -2.83 -0.53
N CYS A 92 -2.22 -3.49 -0.29
CA CYS A 92 -2.12 -4.94 -0.30
C CYS A 92 -3.08 -5.59 0.71
N ASN A 93 -3.15 -5.03 1.93
CA ASN A 93 -4.06 -5.53 2.97
C ASN A 93 -5.53 -5.33 2.60
N LYS A 94 -5.88 -4.17 2.00
CA LYS A 94 -7.23 -3.90 1.51
C LYS A 94 -7.66 -4.86 0.41
N ILE A 95 -6.78 -5.13 -0.55
CA ILE A 95 -7.06 -6.11 -1.61
C ILE A 95 -7.20 -7.52 -1.06
N SER A 96 -6.33 -7.93 -0.15
CA SER A 96 -6.37 -9.27 0.42
C SER A 96 -7.64 -9.53 1.25
N LYS A 97 -8.11 -8.54 2.03
CA LYS A 97 -9.13 -8.77 3.06
C LYS A 97 -10.47 -8.07 2.83
N HIS A 98 -10.50 -7.04 2.01
CA HIS A 98 -11.62 -6.10 1.88
C HIS A 98 -12.07 -5.90 0.43
N LEU A 99 -11.68 -6.77 -0.50
CA LEU A 99 -12.03 -6.62 -1.91
C LEU A 99 -13.55 -6.64 -2.15
N SER A 100 -14.31 -7.31 -1.28
CA SER A 100 -15.78 -7.34 -1.31
C SER A 100 -16.45 -5.98 -1.09
N GLU A 101 -15.70 -4.95 -0.68
CA GLU A 101 -16.17 -3.57 -0.60
C GLU A 101 -16.30 -2.90 -1.98
N LEU A 102 -15.68 -3.47 -3.02
CA LEU A 102 -15.63 -2.91 -4.37
C LEU A 102 -16.56 -3.66 -5.33
N ASP A 103 -17.11 -2.93 -6.30
CA ASP A 103 -17.85 -3.51 -7.43
C ASP A 103 -16.93 -4.03 -8.55
N ASP A 104 -17.50 -4.70 -9.55
CA ASP A 104 -16.74 -5.29 -10.66
C ASP A 104 -16.00 -4.26 -11.52
N ASN A 105 -16.55 -3.05 -11.68
CA ASN A 105 -15.91 -1.99 -12.45
C ASN A 105 -14.73 -1.40 -11.66
N GLU A 106 -14.90 -1.21 -10.36
CA GLU A 106 -13.87 -0.75 -9.43
C GLU A 106 -12.72 -1.76 -9.35
N ILE A 107 -13.03 -3.06 -9.29
CA ILE A 107 -12.04 -4.15 -9.33
C ILE A 107 -11.24 -4.14 -10.64
N GLN A 108 -11.91 -3.94 -11.79
CA GLN A 108 -11.24 -3.85 -13.07
C GLN A 108 -10.33 -2.62 -13.16
N LEU A 109 -10.80 -1.47 -12.68
CA LEU A 109 -10.01 -0.25 -12.62
C LEU A 109 -8.79 -0.41 -11.70
N LEU A 110 -8.99 -1.01 -10.53
CA LEU A 110 -7.95 -1.36 -9.56
C LEU A 110 -6.87 -2.24 -10.17
N PHE A 111 -7.26 -3.27 -10.95
CA PHE A 111 -6.34 -4.14 -11.67
C PHE A 111 -5.43 -3.35 -12.62
N GLN A 112 -6.00 -2.45 -13.43
CA GLN A 112 -5.25 -1.63 -14.37
C GLN A 112 -4.29 -0.67 -13.65
N GLN A 113 -4.77 0.00 -12.60
CA GLN A 113 -3.95 0.92 -11.79
C GLN A 113 -2.78 0.20 -11.10
N LEU A 114 -3.02 -0.99 -10.53
CA LEU A 114 -1.97 -1.80 -9.92
C LEU A 114 -0.87 -2.15 -10.91
N ILE A 115 -1.22 -2.60 -12.12
CA ILE A 115 -0.24 -2.94 -13.15
C ILE A 115 0.57 -1.71 -13.54
N GLN A 116 -0.08 -0.57 -13.76
CA GLN A 116 0.60 0.66 -14.11
C GLN A 116 1.60 1.09 -13.02
N ARG A 117 1.19 1.08 -11.75
CA ARG A 117 2.05 1.43 -10.63
C ARG A 117 3.17 0.43 -10.41
N LEU A 118 2.89 -0.86 -10.56
CA LEU A 118 3.88 -1.92 -10.47
C LEU A 118 4.99 -1.73 -11.50
N VAL A 119 4.62 -1.55 -12.77
CA VAL A 119 5.58 -1.33 -13.86
C VAL A 119 6.41 -0.07 -13.61
N PHE A 120 5.77 1.01 -13.16
CA PHE A 120 6.47 2.23 -12.77
C PHE A 120 7.49 1.99 -11.65
N TYR A 121 7.13 1.31 -10.57
CA TYR A 121 8.05 1.05 -9.46
C TYR A 121 9.19 0.08 -9.83
N MET A 122 8.95 -0.82 -10.77
CA MET A 122 10.00 -1.67 -11.35
C MET A 122 10.99 -0.87 -12.19
N SER A 123 10.53 0.13 -12.96
CA SER A 123 11.42 0.93 -13.81
C SER A 123 12.36 1.83 -13.01
N ILE A 124 11.91 2.33 -11.86
CA ILE A 124 12.76 3.07 -10.92
C ILE A 124 13.51 2.18 -9.92
N ASN A 125 13.48 0.85 -10.11
CA ASN A 125 14.18 -0.15 -9.28
C ASN A 125 13.82 -0.11 -7.77
N SER A 126 12.60 0.28 -7.41
CA SER A 126 12.14 0.23 -6.02
C SER A 126 11.68 -1.18 -5.64
N LYS A 127 12.64 -2.03 -5.26
CA LYS A 127 12.41 -3.47 -5.01
C LYS A 127 11.32 -3.73 -3.97
N GLN A 128 11.37 -3.05 -2.82
CA GLN A 128 10.45 -3.33 -1.70
C GLN A 128 9.00 -3.00 -2.05
N ILE A 129 8.78 -1.84 -2.69
CA ILE A 129 7.44 -1.41 -3.11
C ILE A 129 6.94 -2.30 -4.24
N SER A 130 7.78 -2.58 -5.24
CA SER A 130 7.42 -3.46 -6.36
C SER A 130 6.96 -4.83 -5.86
N ILE A 131 7.70 -5.46 -4.93
CA ILE A 131 7.30 -6.76 -4.36
C ILE A 131 5.94 -6.67 -3.70
N LYS A 132 5.67 -5.63 -2.88
CA LYS A 132 4.36 -5.47 -2.24
C LYS A 132 3.22 -5.26 -3.26
N LEU A 133 3.47 -4.52 -4.34
CA LEU A 133 2.48 -4.35 -5.40
C LEU A 133 2.25 -5.63 -6.22
N VAL A 134 3.28 -6.46 -6.45
CA VAL A 134 3.08 -7.78 -7.06
C VAL A 134 2.26 -8.69 -6.15
N VAL A 135 2.51 -8.65 -4.83
CA VAL A 135 1.72 -9.44 -3.87
C VAL A 135 0.27 -9.01 -3.86
N ALA A 136 0.02 -7.70 -3.83
CA ALA A 136 -1.32 -7.12 -3.95
C ALA A 136 -2.03 -7.58 -5.24
N LEU A 137 -1.33 -7.56 -6.38
CA LEU A 137 -1.86 -8.05 -7.65
C LEU A 137 -2.17 -9.56 -7.60
N GLY A 138 -1.32 -10.36 -6.96
CA GLY A 138 -1.57 -11.79 -6.74
C GLY A 138 -2.87 -12.05 -5.98
N HIS A 139 -3.10 -11.34 -4.87
CA HIS A 139 -4.36 -11.44 -4.12
C HIS A 139 -5.57 -11.02 -4.96
N LEU A 140 -5.47 -9.95 -5.75
CA LEU A 140 -6.56 -9.49 -6.62
C LEU A 140 -6.95 -10.58 -7.62
N ILE A 141 -5.94 -11.16 -8.26
CA ILE A 141 -6.09 -12.21 -9.27
C ILE A 141 -6.71 -13.47 -8.67
N LEU A 142 -6.25 -13.89 -7.49
CA LEU A 142 -6.79 -15.03 -6.77
C LEU A 142 -8.29 -14.85 -6.49
N ASN A 143 -8.69 -13.67 -6.04
CA ASN A 143 -10.11 -13.36 -5.78
C ASN A 143 -10.96 -13.30 -7.07
N MET A 144 -10.36 -13.06 -8.23
CA MET A 144 -11.06 -13.11 -9.52
C MET A 144 -11.18 -14.53 -10.09
N MET A 145 -10.39 -15.49 -9.60
CA MET A 145 -10.48 -16.91 -9.96
C MET A 145 -11.41 -17.67 -8.98
N PRO A 146 -12.10 -18.73 -9.42
CA PRO A 146 -12.21 -19.25 -10.78
C PRO A 146 -13.40 -18.70 -11.57
N ASP A 147 -14.37 -18.07 -10.90
CA ASP A 147 -15.69 -17.77 -11.48
C ASP A 147 -15.66 -16.65 -12.51
N LYS A 148 -14.84 -15.61 -12.27
CA LYS A 148 -14.72 -14.43 -13.14
C LYS A 148 -13.57 -14.53 -14.14
N TRP A 149 -12.52 -15.30 -13.83
CA TRP A 149 -11.34 -15.41 -14.69
C TRP A 149 -10.92 -16.85 -15.01
N LYS A 150 -11.73 -17.52 -15.84
CA LYS A 150 -11.39 -18.84 -16.42
C LYS A 150 -10.12 -18.71 -17.27
N ASN A 151 -9.09 -19.51 -16.97
CA ASN A 151 -7.74 -19.43 -17.53
C ASN A 151 -6.89 -18.23 -17.08
N GLY A 152 -7.13 -17.70 -15.88
CA GLY A 152 -6.41 -16.53 -15.37
C GLY A 152 -4.88 -16.67 -15.41
N ILE A 153 -4.31 -17.86 -15.16
CA ILE A 153 -2.85 -18.07 -15.25
C ILE A 153 -2.34 -17.82 -16.67
N THR A 154 -3.00 -18.38 -17.68
CA THR A 154 -2.65 -18.15 -19.09
C THR A 154 -2.79 -16.68 -19.44
N ALA A 155 -3.87 -16.04 -18.97
CA ALA A 155 -4.08 -14.61 -19.21
C ALA A 155 -3.00 -13.72 -18.59
N ILE A 156 -2.50 -14.06 -17.39
CA ILE A 156 -1.38 -13.36 -16.72
C ILE A 156 -0.10 -13.51 -17.54
N ILE A 157 0.22 -14.74 -17.95
CA ILE A 157 1.40 -15.02 -18.78
C ILE A 157 1.31 -14.20 -20.07
N THR A 158 0.17 -14.24 -20.77
CA THR A 158 -0.04 -13.46 -21.98
C THR A 158 0.08 -11.96 -21.71
N LEU A 159 -0.53 -11.44 -20.64
CA LEU A 159 -0.54 -10.03 -20.31
C LEU A 159 0.86 -9.46 -20.07
N PHE A 160 1.71 -10.20 -19.36
CA PHE A 160 3.07 -9.74 -19.02
C PHE A 160 4.12 -10.13 -20.06
N SER A 161 3.99 -11.28 -20.73
CA SER A 161 4.91 -11.70 -21.79
C SER A 161 4.66 -11.01 -23.13
N GLN A 162 3.42 -10.58 -23.41
CA GLN A 162 3.07 -9.84 -24.63
C GLN A 162 2.71 -8.37 -24.34
N SER A 163 3.15 -7.85 -23.19
CA SER A 163 2.83 -6.49 -22.79
C SER A 163 3.27 -5.48 -23.86
N GLN A 164 2.37 -4.56 -24.21
CA GLN A 164 2.71 -3.47 -25.13
C GLN A 164 3.55 -2.38 -24.46
N ASN A 165 3.69 -2.42 -23.13
CA ASN A 165 4.46 -1.45 -22.36
C ASN A 165 5.94 -1.46 -22.76
N GLU A 166 6.49 -0.29 -23.11
CA GLU A 166 7.87 -0.14 -23.61
C GLU A 166 8.90 -0.69 -22.62
N PHE A 167 8.75 -0.39 -21.33
CA PHE A 167 9.67 -0.88 -20.30
C PHE A 167 9.68 -2.41 -20.21
N LEU A 168 8.52 -3.07 -20.27
CA LEU A 168 8.46 -4.53 -20.24
C LEU A 168 8.97 -5.19 -21.53
N LYS A 169 8.93 -4.49 -22.67
CA LYS A 169 9.55 -4.97 -23.93
C LYS A 169 11.07 -4.90 -23.89
N GLU A 170 11.60 -3.81 -23.33
CA GLU A 170 13.05 -3.63 -23.14
C GLU A 170 13.60 -4.57 -22.05
N HIS A 171 12.77 -4.88 -21.05
CA HIS A 171 13.12 -5.70 -19.90
C HIS A 171 12.16 -6.91 -19.71
N PRO A 172 12.17 -7.89 -20.63
CA PRO A 172 11.26 -9.04 -20.56
C PRO A 172 11.48 -9.89 -19.29
N GLU A 173 12.67 -9.88 -18.70
CA GLU A 173 12.96 -10.52 -17.43
C GLU A 173 12.10 -9.99 -16.28
N LYS A 174 11.72 -8.70 -16.32
CA LYS A 174 10.84 -8.10 -15.30
C LYS A 174 9.42 -8.64 -15.45
N GLY A 175 8.93 -8.81 -16.67
CA GLY A 175 7.65 -9.46 -16.95
C GLY A 175 7.62 -10.89 -16.40
N HIS A 176 8.66 -11.69 -16.67
CA HIS A 176 8.79 -13.04 -16.13
C HIS A 176 8.84 -13.04 -14.59
N LEU A 177 9.53 -12.08 -13.96
CA LEU A 177 9.56 -11.95 -12.50
C LEU A 177 8.17 -11.62 -11.93
N ILE A 178 7.36 -10.78 -12.58
CA ILE A 178 5.98 -10.52 -12.13
C ILE A 178 5.19 -11.83 -12.12
N VAL A 179 5.20 -12.55 -13.26
CA VAL A 179 4.51 -13.83 -13.40
C VAL A 179 4.97 -14.82 -12.33
N LEU A 180 6.29 -14.98 -12.15
CA LEU A 180 6.85 -15.89 -11.17
C LEU A 180 6.41 -15.53 -9.75
N ASN A 181 6.51 -14.26 -9.36
CA ASN A 181 6.10 -13.82 -8.03
C ASN A 181 4.60 -14.06 -7.79
N ILE A 182 3.74 -13.81 -8.80
CA ILE A 182 2.31 -14.14 -8.70
C ILE A 182 2.11 -15.64 -8.49
N LEU A 183 2.78 -16.48 -9.28
CA LEU A 183 2.69 -17.94 -9.18
C LEU A 183 3.20 -18.49 -7.83
N THR A 184 4.17 -17.82 -7.21
CA THR A 184 4.67 -18.19 -5.87
C THR A 184 3.64 -17.90 -4.77
N ILE A 185 2.78 -16.90 -4.94
CA ILE A 185 1.75 -16.54 -3.95
C ILE A 185 0.56 -17.52 -4.03
N LEU A 186 0.29 -18.12 -5.19
CA LEU A 186 -0.83 -19.06 -5.38
C LEU A 186 -0.85 -20.26 -4.40
N PRO A 187 0.26 -20.94 -4.10
CA PRO A 187 0.27 -22.06 -3.14
C PRO A 187 0.32 -21.64 -1.66
N GLU A 188 0.55 -20.36 -1.36
CA GLU A 188 0.74 -19.86 0.02
C GLU A 188 -0.57 -19.38 0.69
N GLU A 189 -1.66 -19.27 -0.08
CA GLU A 189 -3.04 -18.96 0.38
C GLU A 189 -3.95 -20.19 0.27
#